data_AF-A0A9X3CM47-F1
#
_entry.id   AF-A0A9X3CM47-F1
#
_cell.length_a   1.000
_cell.length_b   1.000
_cell.length_c   1.000
_cell.angle_alpha   90.00
_cell.angle_beta   90.00
_cell.angle_gamma   90.00
#
_symmetry.space_group_name_H-M   'P 1'
#
loop_
_entity.id
_entity.type
_entity.pdbx_description
1 polymer ?
#
loop_
_entity_poly.entity_id
_entity_poly.type
_entity_poly.pdbx_seq_one_letter_code
_entity_poly.pdbx_strand_id
1 'polypeptide(L)'
;MTDLTEDQEHALATFKAALHLPKGGFHVLIVELCKQYQLPFQTCRAVLKKTQKSIELKVRLNFQNVEPSDLTQEHWLRLIHETLANLAKDNKPLMESMTSGERYCQLISDMQQSFDASDREMQLDKLLTIYEQEVYKSLGAMLHTSALYWELRDDLFAMSDEQLAKFADYPQHVDAIKHLQQLSLQIESN
;
A
#
# COMPACT_ATOMS: atom_id res chain seq x y z
N MET A 1 -34.30 0.57 -17.97
CA MET A 1 -33.16 1.49 -18.13
C MET A 1 -33.79 2.86 -18.31
N THR A 2 -33.50 3.83 -17.45
CA THR A 2 -34.00 5.20 -17.63
C THR A 2 -33.16 5.84 -18.71
N ASP A 3 -33.79 6.29 -19.79
CA ASP A 3 -33.09 6.99 -20.86
C ASP A 3 -32.47 8.28 -20.29
N LEU A 4 -31.18 8.46 -20.53
CA LEU A 4 -30.47 9.67 -20.11
C LEU A 4 -30.88 10.82 -21.02
N THR A 5 -30.89 12.02 -20.46
CA THR A 5 -31.04 13.23 -21.28
C THR A 5 -29.76 13.52 -22.08
N GLU A 6 -29.87 14.25 -23.19
CA GLU A 6 -28.71 14.63 -24.02
C GLU A 6 -27.63 15.35 -23.20
N ASP A 7 -28.03 16.22 -22.27
CA ASP A 7 -27.11 16.94 -21.38
C ASP A 7 -26.36 16.00 -20.43
N GLN A 8 -27.03 14.96 -19.91
CA GLN A 8 -26.40 13.94 -19.07
C GLN A 8 -25.42 13.07 -19.87
N GLU A 9 -25.77 12.72 -21.10
CA GLU A 9 -24.88 11.97 -21.99
C GLU A 9 -23.63 12.79 -22.33
N HIS A 10 -23.80 14.07 -22.67
CA HIS A 10 -22.71 14.98 -22.93
C HIS A 10 -21.80 15.13 -21.70
N ALA A 11 -22.36 15.36 -20.51
CA ALA A 11 -21.59 15.48 -19.27
C ALA A 11 -20.80 14.21 -18.93
N LEU A 12 -21.40 13.02 -19.11
CA LEU A 12 -20.69 11.75 -18.94
C LEU A 12 -19.56 11.58 -19.96
N ALA A 13 -19.77 11.99 -21.21
CA ALA A 13 -18.73 11.95 -22.24
C ALA A 13 -17.57 12.90 -21.90
N THR A 14 -17.87 14.13 -21.47
CA THR A 14 -16.88 15.12 -21.01
C THR A 14 -16.05 14.55 -19.86
N PHE A 15 -16.71 14.01 -18.83
CA PHE A 15 -16.01 13.43 -17.69
C PHE A 15 -15.10 12.25 -18.09
N LYS A 16 -15.62 11.31 -18.90
CA LYS A 16 -14.81 10.17 -19.38
C LYS A 16 -13.62 10.60 -20.21
N ALA A 17 -13.77 11.63 -21.04
CA ALA A 17 -12.66 12.20 -21.81
C ALA A 17 -11.59 12.82 -20.90
N ALA A 18 -12.01 13.46 -19.79
CA ALA A 18 -11.09 14.02 -18.80
C ALA A 18 -10.29 12.95 -18.02
N LEU A 19 -10.77 11.70 -17.93
CA LEU A 19 -10.06 10.61 -17.24
C LEU A 19 -8.90 10.00 -18.05
N HIS A 20 -8.61 10.52 -19.24
CA HIS A 20 -7.51 10.00 -20.05
C HIS A 20 -6.14 10.35 -19.45
N LEU A 21 -5.48 9.36 -18.85
CA LEU A 21 -4.17 9.51 -18.22
C LEU A 21 -3.04 9.20 -19.23
N PRO A 22 -2.12 10.13 -19.54
CA PRO A 22 -0.93 9.84 -20.33
C PRO A 22 0.07 8.96 -19.54
N LYS A 23 0.83 8.09 -20.24
CA LYS A 23 1.96 7.28 -19.71
C LYS A 23 1.61 6.33 -18.54
N GLY A 24 1.01 5.18 -18.86
CA GLY A 24 0.86 4.03 -17.95
C GLY A 24 -0.51 3.88 -17.28
N GLY A 25 -1.43 4.82 -17.52
CA GLY A 25 -2.85 4.68 -17.20
C GLY A 25 -3.16 4.53 -15.70
N PHE A 26 -4.32 3.95 -15.40
CA PHE A 26 -4.81 3.78 -14.02
C PHE A 26 -3.89 2.94 -13.14
N HIS A 27 -3.15 1.98 -13.70
CA HIS A 27 -2.27 1.12 -12.91
C HIS A 27 -1.12 1.92 -12.29
N VAL A 28 -0.43 2.73 -13.09
CA VAL A 28 0.65 3.61 -12.59
C VAL A 28 0.12 4.58 -11.54
N LEU A 29 -1.05 5.20 -11.78
CA LEU A 29 -1.67 6.06 -10.78
C LEU A 29 -1.94 5.32 -9.47
N ILE A 30 -2.47 4.09 -9.52
CA ILE A 30 -2.72 3.30 -8.30
C ILE A 30 -1.39 3.01 -7.58
N VAL A 31 -0.33 2.63 -8.29
CA VAL A 31 0.98 2.35 -7.70
C VAL A 31 1.55 3.58 -6.98
N GLU A 32 1.48 4.76 -7.60
CA GLU A 32 1.94 6.00 -6.99
C GLU A 32 1.10 6.37 -5.75
N LEU A 33 -0.21 6.17 -5.80
CA LEU A 33 -1.08 6.37 -4.64
C LEU A 33 -0.77 5.37 -3.51
N CYS A 34 -0.45 4.11 -3.82
CA CYS A 34 -0.01 3.15 -2.81
C CYS A 34 1.24 3.65 -2.10
N LYS A 35 2.26 4.12 -2.85
CA LYS A 35 3.50 4.66 -2.28
C LYS A 35 3.23 5.89 -1.42
N GLN A 36 2.42 6.82 -1.91
CA GLN A 36 2.13 8.08 -1.22
C GLN A 36 1.39 7.88 0.10
N TYR A 37 0.37 7.00 0.11
CA TYR A 37 -0.49 6.80 1.27
C TYR A 37 -0.13 5.57 2.12
N GLN A 38 0.85 4.79 1.69
CA GLN A 38 1.24 3.51 2.31
C GLN A 38 0.02 2.58 2.47
N LEU A 39 -0.78 2.46 1.39
CA LEU A 39 -2.02 1.67 1.38
C LEU A 39 -1.93 0.49 0.39
N PRO A 40 -2.64 -0.61 0.64
CA PRO A 40 -2.72 -1.74 -0.29
C PRO A 40 -3.29 -1.34 -1.67
N PHE A 41 -2.82 -2.01 -2.72
CA PHE A 41 -3.26 -1.78 -4.10
C PHE A 41 -4.77 -1.87 -4.27
N GLN A 42 -5.40 -2.88 -3.66
CA GLN A 42 -6.85 -3.05 -3.78
C GLN A 42 -7.63 -1.93 -3.09
N THR A 43 -7.10 -1.34 -2.01
CA THR A 43 -7.68 -0.17 -1.34
C THR A 43 -7.67 1.03 -2.27
N CYS A 44 -6.51 1.38 -2.82
CA CYS A 44 -6.36 2.49 -3.77
C CYS A 44 -7.23 2.29 -5.02
N ARG A 45 -7.21 1.09 -5.62
CA ARG A 45 -8.06 0.72 -6.76
C ARG A 45 -9.56 0.85 -6.46
N ALA A 46 -9.99 0.45 -5.26
CA ALA A 46 -11.38 0.57 -4.85
C ALA A 46 -11.81 2.03 -4.71
N VAL A 47 -10.96 2.90 -4.14
CA VAL A 47 -11.23 4.34 -4.04
C VAL A 47 -11.35 4.99 -5.41
N LEU A 48 -10.44 4.70 -6.36
CA LEU A 48 -10.55 5.19 -7.73
C LEU A 48 -11.90 4.84 -8.36
N LYS A 49 -12.26 3.55 -8.32
CA LYS A 49 -13.52 3.05 -8.90
C LYS A 49 -14.74 3.67 -8.24
N LYS A 50 -14.75 3.78 -6.91
CA LYS A 50 -15.86 4.38 -6.16
C LYS A 50 -16.02 5.85 -6.49
N THR A 51 -14.92 6.60 -6.57
CA THR A 51 -14.94 8.03 -6.90
C THR A 51 -15.41 8.28 -8.32
N GLN A 52 -14.95 7.48 -9.29
CA GLN A 52 -15.47 7.58 -10.65
C GLN A 52 -16.99 7.30 -10.66
N LYS A 53 -17.42 6.22 -10.01
CA LYS A 53 -18.84 5.85 -9.94
C LYS A 53 -19.69 6.90 -9.24
N SER A 54 -19.18 7.59 -8.22
CA SER A 54 -19.94 8.63 -7.51
C SER A 54 -20.19 9.84 -8.40
N ILE A 55 -19.21 10.26 -9.21
CA ILE A 55 -19.40 11.35 -10.19
C ILE A 55 -20.39 10.92 -11.27
N GLU A 56 -20.25 9.70 -11.82
CA GLU A 56 -21.21 9.17 -12.79
C GLU A 56 -22.64 9.10 -12.23
N LEU A 57 -22.80 8.70 -10.96
CA LEU A 57 -24.09 8.69 -10.27
C LEU A 57 -24.64 10.10 -10.05
N LYS A 58 -23.79 11.07 -9.70
CA LYS A 58 -24.20 12.47 -9.56
C LYS A 58 -24.78 13.01 -10.87
N VAL A 59 -24.13 12.73 -12.00
CA VAL A 59 -24.63 13.11 -13.33
C VAL A 59 -25.96 12.44 -13.66
N ARG A 60 -26.11 11.13 -13.37
CA ARG A 60 -27.34 10.38 -13.70
C ARG A 60 -28.54 10.73 -12.83
N LEU A 61 -28.32 10.97 -11.54
CA LEU A 61 -29.40 11.04 -10.54
C LEU A 61 -29.62 12.45 -9.97
N ASN A 62 -28.63 13.34 -10.10
CA ASN A 62 -28.66 14.67 -9.50
C ASN A 62 -28.03 15.73 -10.42
N PHE A 63 -28.45 15.73 -11.69
CA PHE A 63 -27.84 16.56 -12.72
C PHE A 63 -27.89 18.07 -12.42
N GLN A 64 -28.96 18.55 -11.78
CA GLN A 64 -29.15 19.95 -11.44
C GLN A 64 -28.07 20.52 -10.51
N ASN A 65 -27.32 19.65 -9.82
CA ASN A 65 -26.23 20.02 -8.91
C ASN A 65 -24.85 19.67 -9.48
N VAL A 66 -24.76 19.31 -10.76
CA VAL A 66 -23.48 19.07 -11.46
C VAL A 66 -22.92 20.41 -11.89
N GLU A 67 -21.71 20.70 -11.42
CA GLU A 67 -20.92 21.85 -11.84
C GLU A 67 -19.89 21.42 -12.89
N PRO A 68 -19.45 22.32 -13.78
CA PRO A 68 -18.38 22.01 -14.74
C PRO A 68 -17.10 21.50 -14.07
N SER A 69 -16.81 21.97 -12.86
CA SER A 69 -15.67 21.55 -12.05
C SER A 69 -15.72 20.06 -11.70
N ASP A 70 -16.90 19.48 -11.47
CA ASP A 70 -17.08 18.05 -11.14
C ASP A 70 -16.65 17.12 -12.28
N LEU A 71 -16.68 17.62 -13.53
CA LEU A 71 -16.38 16.84 -14.73
C LEU A 71 -14.89 16.91 -15.11
N THR A 72 -14.05 17.49 -14.24
CA THR A 72 -12.61 17.63 -14.46
C THR A 72 -11.82 16.50 -13.82
N GLN A 73 -10.65 16.22 -14.39
CA GLN A 73 -9.69 15.29 -13.81
C GLN A 73 -9.20 15.74 -12.43
N GLU A 74 -8.97 17.04 -12.27
CA GLU A 74 -8.48 17.64 -11.02
C GLU A 74 -9.44 17.39 -9.86
N HIS A 75 -10.74 17.62 -10.08
CA HIS A 75 -11.76 17.34 -9.08
C HIS A 75 -11.80 15.85 -8.70
N TRP A 76 -11.75 14.97 -9.71
CA TRP A 76 -11.73 13.52 -9.48
C TRP A 76 -10.51 13.07 -8.66
N LEU A 77 -9.31 13.55 -9.00
CA LEU A 77 -8.08 13.26 -8.26
C LEU A 77 -8.14 13.82 -6.83
N ARG A 78 -8.65 15.05 -6.65
CA ARG A 78 -8.82 15.65 -5.33
C ARG A 78 -9.69 14.79 -4.42
N LEU A 79 -10.84 14.30 -4.89
CA LEU A 79 -11.70 13.40 -4.12
C LEU A 79 -11.00 12.08 -3.75
N ILE A 80 -10.17 11.53 -4.65
CA ILE A 80 -9.36 10.36 -4.37
C ILE A 80 -8.35 10.65 -3.26
N HIS A 81 -7.59 11.74 -3.38
CA HIS A 81 -6.60 12.15 -2.40
C HIS A 81 -7.22 12.42 -1.02
N GLU A 82 -8.37 13.10 -0.96
CA GLU A 82 -9.12 13.33 0.29
C GLU A 82 -9.53 12.00 0.94
N THR A 83 -10.07 11.06 0.14
CA THR A 83 -10.51 9.76 0.66
C THR A 83 -9.33 8.92 1.15
N LEU A 84 -8.24 8.87 0.39
CA LEU A 84 -7.04 8.10 0.77
C LEU A 84 -6.32 8.71 1.97
N ALA A 85 -6.24 10.04 2.06
CA ALA A 85 -5.68 10.73 3.22
C ALA A 85 -6.45 10.40 4.48
N ASN A 86 -7.79 10.35 4.40
CA ASN A 86 -8.62 9.96 5.54
C ASN A 86 -8.42 8.49 5.91
N LEU A 87 -8.28 7.57 4.94
CA LEU A 87 -8.00 6.16 5.21
C LEU A 87 -6.61 5.95 5.81
N ALA A 88 -5.62 6.75 5.42
CA ALA A 88 -4.25 6.67 5.92
C ALA A 88 -4.01 7.50 7.20
N LYS A 89 -5.02 8.21 7.71
CA LYS A 89 -4.87 9.16 8.83
C LYS A 89 -4.33 8.50 10.10
N ASP A 90 -4.73 7.24 10.33
CA ASP A 90 -4.33 6.46 11.50
C ASP A 90 -3.20 5.47 11.17
N ASN A 91 -2.65 5.50 9.94
CA ASN A 91 -1.49 4.68 9.59
C ASN A 91 -0.28 5.14 10.39
N LYS A 92 0.25 4.24 11.19
CA LYS A 92 1.55 4.43 11.82
C LYS A 92 2.67 4.07 10.85
N PRO A 93 3.85 4.69 10.96
CA PRO A 93 5.04 4.21 10.27
C PRO A 93 5.28 2.72 10.57
N LEU A 94 5.68 1.94 9.56
CA LEU A 94 5.83 0.49 9.68
C LEU A 94 6.74 0.07 10.84
N MET A 95 7.85 0.78 11.02
CA MET A 95 8.77 0.52 12.13
C MET A 95 8.10 0.74 13.49
N GLU A 96 7.26 1.76 13.63
CA GLU A 96 6.54 2.03 14.88
C GLU A 96 5.49 0.94 15.15
N SER A 97 4.69 0.58 14.14
CA SER A 97 3.68 -0.48 14.29
C SER A 97 4.33 -1.83 14.59
N MET A 98 5.41 -2.17 13.88
CA MET A 98 6.12 -3.44 14.07
C MET A 98 6.77 -3.52 15.46
N THR A 99 7.49 -2.47 15.89
CA THR A 99 8.23 -2.48 17.16
C THR A 99 7.35 -2.36 18.40
N SER A 100 6.13 -1.82 18.25
CA SER A 100 5.11 -1.81 19.30
C SER A 100 4.25 -3.08 19.33
N GLY A 101 4.45 -3.99 18.39
CA GLY A 101 3.72 -5.25 18.27
C GLY A 101 4.18 -6.30 19.28
N GLU A 102 3.24 -7.08 19.80
CA GLU A 102 3.48 -8.12 20.82
C GLU A 102 4.55 -9.14 20.39
N ARG A 103 4.51 -9.60 19.13
CA ARG A 103 5.51 -10.54 18.59
C ARG A 103 6.93 -9.99 18.67
N TYR A 104 7.09 -8.71 18.32
CA TYR A 104 8.37 -8.04 18.35
C TYR A 104 8.85 -7.85 19.80
N CYS A 105 7.99 -7.33 20.68
CA CYS A 105 8.34 -7.15 22.09
C CYS A 105 8.74 -8.47 22.76
N GLN A 106 8.03 -9.57 22.44
CA GLN A 106 8.36 -10.89 22.96
C GLN A 106 9.73 -11.36 22.46
N LEU A 107 10.01 -11.24 21.16
CA LEU A 107 11.31 -11.60 20.61
C LEU A 107 12.45 -10.83 21.29
N ILE A 108 12.31 -9.51 21.45
CA ILE A 108 13.34 -8.69 22.12
C ILE A 108 13.52 -9.10 23.58
N SER A 109 12.43 -9.42 24.30
CA SER A 109 12.51 -9.92 25.68
C SER A 109 13.24 -11.26 25.76
N ASP A 110 12.99 -12.17 24.81
CA ASP A 110 13.63 -13.49 24.77
C ASP A 110 15.12 -13.37 24.43
N MET A 111 15.49 -12.47 23.51
CA MET A 111 16.89 -12.19 23.14
C MET A 111 17.72 -11.62 24.30
N GLN A 112 17.10 -11.00 25.30
CA GLN A 112 17.79 -10.48 26.49
C GLN A 112 18.13 -11.56 27.52
N GLN A 113 17.54 -12.75 27.39
CA GLN A 113 17.82 -13.88 28.27
C GLN A 113 18.97 -14.71 27.70
N SER A 114 19.67 -15.46 28.54
CA SER A 114 20.61 -16.47 28.03
C SER A 114 19.81 -17.60 27.42
N PHE A 115 20.15 -18.00 26.20
CA PHE A 115 19.43 -19.01 25.45
C PHE A 115 20.40 -19.99 24.79
N ASP A 116 19.96 -21.23 24.57
CA ASP A 116 20.80 -22.28 23.97
C ASP A 116 20.62 -22.37 22.44
N ALA A 117 21.24 -23.38 21.81
CA ALA A 117 21.13 -23.56 20.36
C ALA A 117 19.69 -23.87 19.89
N SER A 118 18.90 -24.58 20.69
CA SER A 118 17.49 -24.88 20.36
C SER A 118 16.64 -23.61 20.46
N ASP A 119 16.89 -22.80 21.48
CA ASP A 119 16.22 -21.51 21.64
C ASP A 119 16.61 -20.52 20.53
N ARG A 120 17.85 -20.60 20.02
CA ARG A 120 18.32 -19.78 18.90
C ARG A 120 17.48 -20.02 17.64
N GLU A 121 17.25 -21.28 17.26
CA GLU A 121 16.39 -21.62 16.13
C GLU A 121 14.96 -21.11 16.34
N MET A 122 14.44 -21.22 17.56
CA MET A 122 13.11 -20.70 17.90
C MET A 122 13.02 -19.17 17.77
N GLN A 123 14.07 -18.44 18.14
CA GLN A 123 14.12 -16.98 17.98
C GLN A 123 14.19 -16.57 16.51
N LEU A 124 14.95 -17.28 15.69
CA LEU A 124 15.00 -17.05 14.24
C LEU A 124 13.63 -17.31 13.58
N ASP A 125 12.90 -18.34 14.00
CA ASP A 125 11.54 -18.62 13.51
C ASP A 125 10.53 -17.52 13.90
N LYS A 126 10.61 -17.03 15.14
CA LYS A 126 9.82 -15.86 15.60
C LYS A 126 10.13 -14.62 14.76
N LEU A 127 11.40 -14.39 14.44
CA LEU A 127 11.85 -13.27 13.61
C LEU A 127 11.34 -13.39 12.16
N LEU A 128 11.39 -14.59 11.56
CA LEU A 128 10.79 -14.86 10.26
C LEU A 128 9.28 -14.64 10.27
N THR A 129 8.60 -15.02 11.35
CA THR A 129 7.16 -14.76 11.52
C THR A 129 6.87 -13.25 11.56
N ILE A 130 7.68 -12.45 12.26
CA ILE A 130 7.54 -10.99 12.27
C ILE A 130 7.73 -10.43 10.84
N TYR A 131 8.77 -10.87 10.14
CA TYR A 131 9.01 -10.48 8.76
C TYR A 131 7.81 -10.80 7.86
N GLU A 132 7.32 -12.03 7.91
CA GLU A 132 6.22 -12.50 7.06
C GLU A 132 4.95 -11.66 7.28
N GLN A 133 4.60 -11.45 8.55
CA GLN A 133 3.32 -10.84 8.94
C GLN A 133 3.33 -9.33 8.80
N GLU A 134 4.39 -8.67 9.23
CA GLU A 134 4.43 -7.21 9.34
C GLU A 134 5.01 -6.56 8.08
N VAL A 135 5.95 -7.22 7.39
CA VAL A 135 6.72 -6.60 6.29
C VAL A 135 6.42 -7.22 4.93
N TYR A 136 6.53 -8.55 4.80
CA TYR A 136 6.32 -9.23 3.51
C TYR A 136 4.87 -9.08 3.03
N LYS A 137 3.89 -9.34 3.90
CA LYS A 137 2.47 -9.23 3.53
C LYS A 137 2.05 -7.80 3.22
N SER A 138 2.51 -6.83 4.01
CA SER A 138 2.19 -5.41 3.80
C SER A 138 2.79 -4.90 2.47
N LEU A 139 4.07 -5.16 2.23
CA LEU A 139 4.74 -4.80 0.99
C LEU A 139 4.11 -5.52 -0.22
N GLY A 140 3.85 -6.83 -0.09
CA GLY A 140 3.18 -7.62 -1.13
C GLY A 140 1.80 -7.09 -1.49
N ALA A 141 1.03 -6.62 -0.50
CA ALA A 141 -0.28 -6.01 -0.73
C ALA A 141 -0.19 -4.65 -1.46
N MET A 142 0.88 -3.89 -1.24
CA MET A 142 1.14 -2.63 -1.96
C MET A 142 1.63 -2.86 -3.38
N LEU A 143 2.52 -3.83 -3.57
CA LEU A 143 3.12 -4.20 -4.85
C LEU A 143 2.18 -4.98 -5.76
N HIS A 144 1.03 -5.42 -5.27
CA HIS A 144 0.16 -6.33 -5.98
C HIS A 144 -0.05 -5.94 -7.45
N THR A 145 0.17 -6.88 -8.37
CA THR A 145 0.17 -6.72 -9.85
C THR A 145 1.32 -5.92 -10.46
N SER A 146 2.26 -5.41 -9.66
CA SER A 146 3.55 -4.90 -10.13
C SER A 146 4.49 -6.04 -10.52
N ALA A 147 5.36 -5.83 -11.50
CA ALA A 147 6.45 -6.74 -11.80
C ALA A 147 7.35 -6.97 -10.57
N LEU A 148 7.50 -5.94 -9.73
CA LEU A 148 8.32 -5.97 -8.52
C LEU A 148 7.77 -6.94 -7.45
N TYR A 149 6.50 -7.33 -7.52
CA TYR A 149 5.92 -8.35 -6.63
C TYR A 149 6.68 -9.68 -6.72
N TRP A 150 7.14 -10.06 -7.91
CA TRP A 150 7.86 -11.32 -8.13
C TRP A 150 9.30 -11.30 -7.63
N GLU A 151 9.85 -10.12 -7.36
CA GLU A 151 11.19 -9.95 -6.81
C GLU A 151 11.19 -10.04 -5.28
N LEU A 152 10.02 -9.90 -4.65
CA LEU A 152 9.89 -9.96 -3.19
C LEU A 152 10.04 -11.40 -2.71
N ARG A 153 10.93 -11.62 -1.74
CA ARG A 153 11.17 -12.93 -1.13
C ARG A 153 10.40 -13.07 0.17
N ASP A 154 9.82 -14.23 0.39
CA ASP A 154 9.16 -14.63 1.64
C ASP A 154 10.16 -15.02 2.74
N ASP A 155 11.38 -15.35 2.35
CA ASP A 155 12.52 -15.53 3.25
C ASP A 155 13.30 -14.22 3.46
N LEU A 156 13.42 -13.80 4.72
CA LEU A 156 14.20 -12.62 5.13
C LEU A 156 15.68 -12.74 4.76
N PHE A 157 16.24 -13.94 4.85
CA PHE A 157 17.67 -14.18 4.60
C PHE A 157 18.01 -14.14 3.10
N ALA A 158 17.00 -14.29 2.24
CA ALA A 158 17.13 -14.15 0.80
C ALA A 158 17.05 -12.68 0.33
N MET A 159 16.78 -11.73 1.22
CA MET A 159 16.69 -10.29 0.90
C MET A 159 18.07 -9.61 0.92
N SER A 160 18.92 -9.91 -0.06
CA SER A 160 20.23 -9.27 -0.19
C SER A 160 20.14 -7.76 -0.46
N ASP A 161 21.25 -7.02 -0.29
CA ASP A 161 21.33 -5.59 -0.63
C ASP A 161 20.93 -5.30 -2.08
N GLU A 162 21.31 -6.18 -3.01
CA GLU A 162 20.90 -6.09 -4.42
C GLU A 162 19.39 -6.22 -4.59
N GLN A 163 18.74 -7.07 -3.80
CA GLN A 163 17.29 -7.20 -3.81
C GLN A 163 16.61 -6.01 -3.16
N LEU A 164 17.11 -5.55 -2.01
CA LEU A 164 16.59 -4.38 -1.32
C LEU A 164 16.67 -3.11 -2.17
N ALA A 165 17.69 -2.98 -3.01
CA ALA A 165 17.83 -1.86 -3.94
C ALA A 165 16.65 -1.75 -4.92
N LYS A 166 16.00 -2.86 -5.28
CA LYS A 166 14.81 -2.85 -6.16
C LYS A 166 13.58 -2.24 -5.48
N PHE A 167 13.56 -2.17 -4.15
CA PHE A 167 12.46 -1.63 -3.35
C PHE A 167 12.77 -0.23 -2.80
N ALA A 168 13.68 0.53 -3.42
CA ALA A 168 14.07 1.87 -2.97
C ALA A 168 12.89 2.85 -2.82
N ASP A 169 11.82 2.67 -3.61
CA ASP A 169 10.57 3.45 -3.52
C ASP A 169 9.71 3.12 -2.28
N TYR A 170 10.09 2.11 -1.50
CA TYR A 170 9.40 1.63 -0.30
C TYR A 170 10.31 1.71 0.94
N PRO A 171 10.83 2.91 1.29
CA PRO A 171 11.87 3.07 2.30
C PRO A 171 11.51 2.48 3.65
N GLN A 172 10.25 2.61 4.10
CA GLN A 172 9.82 2.04 5.38
C GLN A 172 9.95 0.52 5.45
N HIS A 173 9.70 -0.18 4.33
CA HIS A 173 9.83 -1.64 4.28
C HIS A 173 11.29 -2.05 4.16
N VAL A 174 12.10 -1.31 3.39
CA VAL A 174 13.55 -1.54 3.30
C VAL A 174 14.21 -1.38 4.67
N ASP A 175 13.85 -0.33 5.41
CA ASP A 175 14.38 -0.08 6.76
C ASP A 175 13.96 -1.19 7.74
N ALA A 176 12.71 -1.63 7.68
CA ALA A 176 12.22 -2.74 8.50
C ALA A 176 12.96 -4.07 8.20
N ILE A 177 13.21 -4.38 6.93
CA ILE A 177 13.96 -5.58 6.54
C ILE A 177 15.38 -5.53 7.09
N LYS A 178 16.08 -4.40 6.89
CA LYS A 178 17.45 -4.23 7.40
C LYS A 178 17.51 -4.35 8.91
N HIS A 179 16.53 -3.79 9.61
CA HIS A 179 16.42 -3.93 11.07
C HIS A 179 16.27 -5.39 11.50
N LEU A 180 15.38 -6.15 10.85
CA LEU A 180 15.19 -7.57 11.15
C LEU A 180 16.45 -8.40 10.81
N GLN A 181 17.16 -8.08 9.73
CA GLN A 181 18.45 -8.71 9.41
C GLN A 181 19.53 -8.40 10.45
N GLN A 182 19.54 -7.20 11.04
CA GLN A 182 20.45 -6.89 12.15
C GLN A 182 20.13 -7.70 13.39
N LEU A 183 18.85 -7.91 13.71
CA LEU A 183 18.44 -8.75 14.83
C LEU A 183 18.81 -10.22 14.59
N SER A 184 18.70 -10.74 13.37
CA SER A 184 19.13 -12.12 13.11
C SER A 184 20.63 -12.31 13.35
N LEU A 185 21.47 -11.35 12.95
CA LEU A 185 22.91 -11.39 13.23
C LEU A 185 23.19 -11.37 14.75
N GLN A 186 22.39 -10.65 15.53
CA GLN A 186 22.52 -10.64 17.00
C GLN A 186 22.10 -11.97 17.64
N ILE A 187 21.05 -12.62 17.11
CA ILE A 187 20.61 -13.94 17.55
C ILE A 187 21.67 -15.01 17.23
N GLU A 188 22.30 -14.91 16.06
CA GLU A 188 23.37 -15.84 15.66
C GLU A 188 24.67 -15.65 16.44
N SER A 189 24.92 -14.43 16.96
CA SER A 189 26.15 -14.10 17.67
C SER A 189 26.11 -14.35 19.19
N ASN A 190 24.91 -14.47 19.78
CA ASN A 190 24.71 -14.91 21.17
C ASN A 190 24.70 -16.44 21.24
#